data_AF-T1AQQ2-F1
#
_entry.id   AF-T1AQQ2-F1
#
_cell.length_a   1.000
_cell.length_b   1.000
_cell.length_c   1.000
_cell.angle_alpha   90.00
_cell.angle_beta   90.00
_cell.angle_gamma   90.00
#
_symmetry.space_group_name_H-M   'P 1'
#
loop_
_entity.id
_entity.type
_entity.pdbx_description
1 polymer ?
#
loop_
_entity_poly.entity_id
_entity_poly.type
_entity_poly.pdbx_seq_one_letter_code
_entity_poly.pdbx_strand_id
1 'polypeptide(L)'
;GRGGAKNGTKLARGANFQCLMSGTPIAPDYIKAEGKAGRMGARLMAVVAEGRRGRVYLAATLEHDAIARQARPEWEPEPEIAPDRRSMTTPLYGMTHFKHLFTPRQLVALTTFSDLVQEARERVKTDAIAASMPDDGRGLDEGGTGATAYAEAVGVYLAFALDKVADHGSSLGRWDPTPTQSGIINTFSRQALPMTWDFAESNPLGDASGNYRSAVDLVAKALLAALANASGYAKQEDAGTQVVSTDKVVSTDPPYYDNIGYADLSDFFYVWLRRSLKAVFPDLFATLAVPKAEELVATPYRHGSKEKAETFFLDGMTQAMHRLAEQAHPAFPVTIYYAFKQAESDDEAGTASTGWDTFLAAVIEAGFAISGTWPMRTE
;
A
#
# COMPACT_ATOMS: atom_id res chain seq x y z
N GLY A 1 5.88 41.37 9.22
CA GLY A 1 5.72 40.54 8.01
C GLY A 1 4.84 39.34 8.30
N ARG A 2 3.61 39.31 7.78
CA ARG A 2 2.67 38.19 7.94
C ARG A 2 2.79 37.12 6.82
N GLY A 3 3.82 37.23 5.97
CA GLY A 3 4.05 36.32 4.84
C GLY A 3 4.97 35.13 5.16
N GLY A 4 5.95 35.27 6.04
CA GLY A 4 6.93 34.21 6.33
C GLY A 4 6.34 32.97 7.00
N ALA A 5 5.34 33.14 7.87
CA ALA A 5 4.68 32.01 8.54
C ALA A 5 3.85 31.14 7.57
N LYS A 6 3.45 31.65 6.40
CA LYS A 6 2.63 30.87 5.45
C LYS A 6 3.42 29.83 4.64
N ASN A 7 4.72 30.06 4.41
CA ASN A 7 5.54 29.17 3.56
C ASN A 7 6.45 28.23 4.35
N GLY A 8 6.58 28.43 5.68
CA GLY A 8 7.53 27.67 6.49
C GLY A 8 8.97 27.84 5.99
N THR A 9 9.77 26.78 6.04
CA THR A 9 11.15 26.76 5.51
C THR A 9 11.24 26.35 4.05
N LYS A 10 10.12 25.99 3.41
CA LYS A 10 10.09 25.43 2.07
C LYS A 10 10.00 26.54 1.03
N LEU A 11 10.93 26.54 0.08
CA LEU A 11 11.05 27.59 -0.94
C LEU A 11 10.30 27.25 -2.23
N ALA A 12 10.26 25.96 -2.61
CA ALA A 12 9.61 25.50 -3.84
C ALA A 12 9.26 24.00 -3.77
N ARG A 13 8.71 23.44 -4.86
CA ARG A 13 8.49 22.00 -5.02
C ARG A 13 9.81 21.24 -4.87
N GLY A 14 9.74 20.01 -4.31
CA GLY A 14 10.92 19.18 -4.07
C GLY A 14 11.67 19.56 -2.79
N ALA A 15 12.96 19.23 -2.75
CA ALA A 15 13.85 19.45 -1.61
C ALA A 15 14.50 20.84 -1.65
N ASN A 16 13.70 21.90 -1.67
CA ASN A 16 14.19 23.28 -1.72
C ASN A 16 13.83 24.00 -0.42
N PHE A 17 14.83 24.32 0.40
CA PHE A 17 14.60 24.88 1.73
C PHE A 17 15.48 26.09 2.03
N GLN A 18 15.08 26.88 3.01
CA GLN A 18 15.88 27.96 3.57
C GLN A 18 16.42 27.57 4.94
N CYS A 19 17.72 27.80 5.17
CA CYS A 19 18.31 27.65 6.49
C CYS A 19 17.69 28.64 7.48
N LEU A 20 17.19 28.14 8.61
CA LEU A 20 16.57 28.98 9.65
C LEU A 20 17.55 29.96 10.32
N MET A 21 18.84 29.61 10.36
CA MET A 21 19.86 30.40 11.06
C MET A 21 20.48 31.47 10.16
N SER A 22 20.84 31.11 8.93
CA SER A 22 21.57 32.00 8.00
C SER A 22 20.69 32.64 6.93
N GLY A 23 19.47 32.14 6.72
CA GLY A 23 18.62 32.53 5.60
C GLY A 23 19.10 32.02 4.24
N THR A 24 20.19 31.24 4.17
CA THR A 24 20.76 30.73 2.93
C THR A 24 19.87 29.63 2.33
N PRO A 25 19.58 29.67 1.01
CA PRO A 25 18.94 28.56 0.33
C PRO A 25 19.80 27.28 0.38
N ILE A 26 19.17 26.15 0.68
CA ILE A 26 19.76 24.83 0.69
C ILE A 26 19.29 24.10 -0.56
N ALA A 27 20.24 23.73 -1.42
CA ALA A 27 19.96 23.10 -2.70
C ALA A 27 19.49 21.64 -2.52
N PRO A 28 18.63 21.12 -3.43
CA PRO A 28 18.14 19.74 -3.38
C PRO A 28 19.23 18.68 -3.35
N ASP A 29 20.32 18.89 -4.08
CA ASP A 29 21.38 17.89 -4.18
C ASP A 29 22.19 17.78 -2.90
N TYR A 30 22.36 18.89 -2.16
CA TYR A 30 22.91 18.86 -0.81
C TYR A 30 22.02 18.03 0.11
N ILE A 31 20.71 18.29 0.14
CA ILE A 31 19.78 17.54 1.02
C ILE A 31 19.76 16.05 0.71
N LYS A 32 19.76 15.68 -0.58
CA LYS A 32 19.86 14.28 -0.99
C LYS A 32 21.19 13.66 -0.56
N ALA A 33 22.31 14.39 -0.70
CA ALA A 33 23.62 13.92 -0.29
C ALA A 33 23.70 13.71 1.24
N GLU A 34 23.18 14.66 2.03
CA GLU A 34 23.10 14.53 3.49
C GLU A 34 22.21 13.37 3.93
N GLY A 35 21.06 13.19 3.27
CA GLY A 35 20.15 12.08 3.52
C GLY A 35 20.79 10.73 3.20
N LYS A 36 21.41 10.58 2.02
CA LYS A 36 22.16 9.38 1.63
C LYS A 36 23.34 9.08 2.56
N ALA A 37 23.91 10.12 3.18
CA ALA A 37 24.97 9.96 4.16
C ALA A 37 24.46 9.71 5.59
N GLY A 38 23.15 9.50 5.78
CA GLY A 38 22.55 9.17 7.08
C GLY A 38 22.49 10.34 8.07
N ARG A 39 22.63 11.59 7.60
CA ARG A 39 22.64 12.78 8.47
C ARG A 39 21.28 13.46 8.60
N MET A 40 20.25 12.90 7.99
CA MET A 40 18.86 13.35 8.16
C MET A 40 18.26 12.72 9.41
N GLY A 41 17.49 13.51 10.17
CA GLY A 41 16.81 13.04 11.37
C GLY A 41 15.50 13.78 11.61
N ALA A 42 14.70 13.27 12.54
CA ALA A 42 13.44 13.88 12.95
C ALA A 42 13.62 14.79 14.17
N ARG A 43 12.80 15.84 14.24
CA ARG A 43 12.67 16.75 15.39
C ARG A 43 11.21 16.83 15.81
N LEU A 44 10.93 16.56 17.08
CA LEU A 44 9.58 16.73 17.61
C LEU A 44 9.21 18.22 17.63
N MET A 45 8.18 18.59 16.86
CA MET A 45 7.77 19.99 16.71
C MET A 45 6.66 20.39 17.69
N ALA A 46 5.65 19.53 17.83
CA ALA A 46 4.51 19.77 18.69
C ALA A 46 3.93 18.45 19.20
N VAL A 47 3.22 18.52 20.32
CA VAL A 47 2.39 17.43 20.85
C VAL A 47 0.94 17.90 20.81
N VAL A 48 0.08 17.07 20.22
CA VAL A 48 -1.36 17.32 20.19
C VAL A 48 -2.00 16.53 21.32
N ALA A 49 -2.62 17.23 22.27
CA ALA A 49 -3.32 16.64 23.41
C ALA A 49 -4.83 16.87 23.30
N GLU A 50 -5.60 15.98 23.89
CA GLU A 50 -7.03 16.20 24.08
C GLU A 50 -7.28 17.19 25.23
N GLY A 51 -8.20 18.12 25.04
CA GLY A 51 -8.66 19.06 26.06
C GLY A 51 -10.18 19.10 26.13
N ARG A 52 -10.72 19.70 27.20
CA ARG A 52 -12.17 19.70 27.53
C ARG A 52 -13.11 20.18 26.42
N ARG A 53 -12.65 21.01 25.48
CA ARG A 53 -13.46 21.61 24.40
C ARG A 53 -12.84 21.42 23.02
N GLY A 54 -11.86 20.52 22.90
CA GLY A 54 -11.10 20.31 21.67
C GLY A 54 -9.62 20.08 21.93
N ARG A 55 -8.85 20.02 20.84
CA ARG A 55 -7.42 19.72 20.88
C ARG A 55 -6.60 20.90 21.36
N VAL A 56 -5.53 20.62 22.09
CA VAL A 56 -4.52 21.58 22.52
C VAL A 56 -3.20 21.23 21.86
N TYR A 57 -2.54 22.22 21.27
CA TYR A 57 -1.24 22.07 20.63
C TYR A 57 -0.17 22.61 21.58
N LEU A 58 0.69 21.71 22.05
CA LEU A 58 1.75 22.02 23.00
C LEU A 58 3.09 22.04 22.28
N ALA A 59 3.94 23.00 22.61
CA ALA A 59 5.32 23.00 22.15
C ALA A 59 6.05 21.76 22.70
N ALA A 60 6.89 21.14 21.86
CA ALA A 60 7.75 20.05 22.31
C ALA A 60 8.80 20.56 23.31
N THR A 61 8.99 19.84 24.41
CA THR A 61 10.08 20.08 25.36
C THR A 61 11.24 19.13 25.07
N LEU A 62 12.42 19.42 25.62
CA LEU A 62 13.57 18.51 25.53
C LEU A 62 13.28 17.15 26.18
N GLU A 63 12.46 17.13 27.22
CA GLU A 63 12.00 15.90 27.89
C GLU A 63 11.13 15.06 26.95
N HIS A 64 10.17 15.67 26.23
CA HIS A 64 9.35 14.96 25.25
C HIS A 64 10.20 14.32 24.14
N ASP A 65 11.17 15.06 23.60
CA ASP A 65 12.06 14.54 22.54
C ASP A 65 12.96 13.41 23.08
N ALA A 66 13.47 13.53 24.32
CA ALA A 66 14.27 12.49 24.96
C ALA A 66 13.46 11.20 25.16
N ILE A 67 12.23 11.28 25.67
CA ILE A 67 11.34 10.13 25.84
C ILE A 67 11.00 9.49 24.49
N ALA A 68 10.70 10.30 23.47
CA ALA A 68 10.37 9.80 22.14
C ALA A 68 11.50 8.96 21.52
N ARG A 69 12.76 9.22 21.88
CA ARG A 69 13.96 8.50 21.42
C ARG A 69 14.31 7.26 22.24
N GLN A 70 13.61 6.98 23.35
CA GLN A 70 13.92 5.82 24.20
C GLN A 70 13.47 4.49 23.61
N ALA A 71 12.48 4.50 22.71
CA ALA A 71 11.98 3.29 22.09
C ALA A 71 13.07 2.58 21.29
N ARG A 72 13.21 1.27 21.52
CA ARG A 72 14.17 0.41 20.83
C ARG A 72 13.40 -0.74 20.18
N PRO A 73 13.23 -0.73 18.86
CA PRO A 73 12.66 -1.89 18.16
C PRO A 73 13.59 -3.09 18.31
N GLU A 74 13.02 -4.24 18.65
CA GLU A 74 13.75 -5.52 18.67
C GLU A 74 13.80 -6.17 17.28
N TRP A 75 12.89 -5.78 16.40
CA TRP A 75 12.77 -6.27 15.04
C TRP A 75 12.36 -5.13 14.11
N GLU A 76 12.86 -5.17 12.88
CA GLU A 76 12.58 -4.19 11.83
C GLU A 76 12.41 -4.88 10.47
N PRO A 77 11.60 -4.34 9.55
CA PRO A 77 11.47 -4.89 8.21
C PRO A 77 12.71 -4.58 7.35
N GLU A 78 13.31 -5.64 6.81
CA GLU A 78 14.51 -5.60 5.96
C GLU A 78 14.30 -5.48 4.44
N PRO A 79 13.11 -5.71 3.83
CA PRO A 79 12.99 -5.53 2.39
C PRO A 79 13.38 -4.12 1.92
N GLU A 80 14.08 -4.06 0.79
CA GLU A 80 14.48 -2.81 0.14
C GLU A 80 13.28 -2.16 -0.56
N ILE A 81 13.27 -0.83 -0.55
CA ILE A 81 12.30 -0.03 -1.32
C ILE A 81 12.79 0.03 -2.75
N ALA A 82 11.91 -0.33 -3.70
CA ALA A 82 12.24 -0.33 -5.11
C ALA A 82 12.72 1.07 -5.59
N PRO A 83 13.72 1.14 -6.48
CA PRO A 83 14.25 2.39 -6.98
C PRO A 83 13.37 3.04 -8.07
N ASP A 84 12.05 2.84 -8.04
CA ASP A 84 11.12 3.45 -8.99
C ASP A 84 10.79 4.89 -8.59
N ARG A 85 11.43 5.86 -9.25
CA ARG A 85 11.26 7.28 -8.94
C ARG A 85 9.85 7.82 -9.24
N ARG A 86 9.00 7.08 -9.96
CA ARG A 86 7.62 7.49 -10.25
C ARG A 86 6.73 7.37 -9.01
N SER A 87 6.93 6.31 -8.23
CA SER A 87 6.11 5.98 -7.05
C SER A 87 6.90 6.06 -5.73
N MET A 88 8.22 5.88 -5.74
CA MET A 88 9.05 5.77 -4.54
C MET A 88 10.21 6.76 -4.60
N THR A 89 10.12 7.83 -3.82
CA THR A 89 11.17 8.88 -3.80
C THR A 89 11.99 8.91 -2.52
N THR A 90 11.59 8.12 -1.51
CA THR A 90 12.31 7.97 -0.24
C THR A 90 13.76 7.49 -0.42
N PRO A 91 14.12 6.60 -1.38
CA PRO A 91 15.52 6.19 -1.56
C PRO A 91 16.45 7.33 -2.00
N LEU A 92 15.91 8.40 -2.61
CA LEU A 92 16.71 9.58 -2.97
C LEU A 92 17.31 10.29 -1.75
N TYR A 93 16.77 10.03 -0.55
CA TYR A 93 17.13 10.65 0.72
C TYR A 93 17.73 9.66 1.72
N GLY A 94 18.21 8.49 1.26
CA GLY A 94 18.85 7.49 2.11
C GLY A 94 17.88 6.50 2.78
N MET A 95 16.57 6.69 2.63
CA MET A 95 15.55 5.76 3.13
C MET A 95 15.37 4.61 2.12
N THR A 96 16.29 3.65 2.14
CA THR A 96 16.35 2.55 1.16
C THR A 96 15.60 1.27 1.55
N HIS A 97 15.13 1.15 2.80
CA HIS A 97 14.45 -0.03 3.33
C HIS A 97 13.12 0.38 3.97
N PHE A 98 12.13 -0.52 4.01
CA PHE A 98 10.82 -0.19 4.59
C PHE A 98 10.89 0.25 6.05
N LYS A 99 11.85 -0.27 6.84
CA LYS A 99 12.08 0.18 8.22
C LYS A 99 12.36 1.67 8.35
N HIS A 100 12.97 2.28 7.33
CA HIS A 100 13.28 3.71 7.36
C HIS A 100 12.02 4.57 7.26
N LEU A 101 10.87 4.02 6.85
CA LEU A 101 9.60 4.73 6.75
C LEU A 101 8.87 4.83 8.10
N PHE A 102 9.49 4.42 9.20
CA PHE A 102 8.89 4.40 10.52
C PHE A 102 9.87 4.96 11.56
N THR A 103 9.34 5.65 12.57
CA THR A 103 10.12 5.99 13.76
C THR A 103 10.34 4.76 14.64
N PRO A 104 11.36 4.74 15.52
CA PRO A 104 11.55 3.64 16.47
C PRO A 104 10.30 3.33 17.32
N ARG A 105 9.51 4.36 17.68
CA ARG A 105 8.23 4.17 18.40
C ARG A 105 7.17 3.52 17.54
N GLN A 106 7.04 3.95 16.28
CA GLN A 106 6.11 3.34 15.33
C GLN A 106 6.46 1.87 15.08
N LEU A 107 7.76 1.55 14.93
CA LEU A 107 8.23 0.16 14.79
C LEU A 107 7.86 -0.68 16.02
N VAL A 108 8.19 -0.21 17.23
CA VAL A 108 7.81 -0.92 18.48
C VAL A 108 6.30 -1.14 18.58
N ALA A 109 5.50 -0.13 18.24
CA ALA A 109 4.05 -0.28 18.25
C ALA A 109 3.59 -1.35 17.24
N LEU A 110 3.98 -1.23 15.96
CA LEU A 110 3.53 -2.14 14.90
C LEU A 110 4.00 -3.59 15.14
N THR A 111 5.21 -3.80 15.66
CA THR A 111 5.67 -5.15 16.05
C THR A 111 4.86 -5.71 17.20
N THR A 112 4.61 -4.91 18.24
CA THR A 112 3.79 -5.32 19.39
C THR A 112 2.39 -5.72 18.95
N PHE A 113 1.72 -4.90 18.12
CA PHE A 113 0.39 -5.24 17.63
C PHE A 113 0.40 -6.47 16.71
N SER A 114 1.44 -6.67 15.89
CA SER A 114 1.58 -7.89 15.08
C SER A 114 1.65 -9.16 15.94
N ASP A 115 2.35 -9.08 17.07
CA ASP A 115 2.47 -10.22 18.00
C ASP A 115 1.16 -10.44 18.76
N LEU A 116 0.48 -9.36 19.17
CA LEU A 116 -0.83 -9.42 19.82
C LEU A 116 -1.93 -9.98 18.90
N VAL A 117 -1.84 -9.83 17.58
CA VAL A 117 -2.77 -10.50 16.64
C VAL A 117 -2.69 -12.02 16.80
N GLN A 118 -1.49 -12.57 16.95
CA GLN A 118 -1.29 -14.01 17.14
C GLN A 118 -1.82 -14.46 18.50
N GLU A 119 -1.57 -13.69 19.56
CA GLU A 119 -2.12 -13.99 20.89
C GLU A 119 -3.66 -13.92 20.90
N ALA A 120 -4.23 -12.91 20.24
CA ALA A 120 -5.68 -12.75 20.12
C ALA A 120 -6.31 -13.96 19.40
N ARG A 121 -5.69 -14.46 18.34
CA ARG A 121 -6.11 -15.69 17.65
C ARG A 121 -6.20 -16.89 18.60
N GLU A 122 -5.16 -17.15 19.39
CA GLU A 122 -5.16 -18.28 20.32
C GLU A 122 -6.27 -18.18 21.38
N ARG A 123 -6.53 -16.95 21.86
CA ARG A 123 -7.63 -16.67 22.80
C ARG A 123 -8.98 -16.91 22.15
N VAL A 124 -9.19 -16.43 20.93
CA VAL A 124 -10.44 -16.65 20.17
C VAL A 124 -10.68 -18.13 19.94
N LYS A 125 -9.66 -18.92 19.60
CA LYS A 125 -9.79 -20.39 19.45
C LYS A 125 -10.25 -21.04 20.76
N THR A 126 -9.58 -20.69 21.86
CA THR A 126 -9.91 -21.22 23.20
C THR A 126 -11.35 -20.88 23.58
N ASP A 127 -11.76 -19.63 23.39
CA ASP A 127 -13.10 -19.16 23.71
C ASP A 127 -14.17 -19.79 22.80
N ALA A 128 -13.88 -20.00 21.52
CA ALA A 128 -14.78 -20.68 20.59
C ALA A 128 -15.01 -22.14 20.99
N ILE A 129 -13.97 -22.87 21.39
CA ILE A 129 -14.09 -24.24 21.90
C ILE A 129 -14.90 -24.25 23.21
N ALA A 130 -14.63 -23.33 24.13
CA ALA A 130 -15.38 -23.19 25.38
C ALA A 130 -16.87 -22.87 25.13
N ALA A 131 -17.17 -22.13 24.06
CA ALA A 131 -18.53 -21.87 23.57
C ALA A 131 -19.15 -23.04 22.79
N SER A 132 -18.54 -24.23 22.83
CA SER A 132 -19.00 -25.45 22.16
C SER A 132 -19.01 -25.38 20.62
N MET A 133 -18.18 -24.52 20.03
CA MET A 133 -17.91 -24.57 18.59
C MET A 133 -17.10 -25.84 18.28
N PRO A 134 -17.51 -26.66 17.30
CA PRO A 134 -16.72 -27.82 16.87
C PRO A 134 -15.34 -27.38 16.38
N ASP A 135 -14.31 -28.19 16.64
CA ASP A 135 -12.98 -28.00 16.08
C ASP A 135 -12.62 -29.22 15.23
N ASP A 136 -12.45 -29.00 13.92
CA ASP A 136 -12.02 -30.02 12.97
C ASP A 136 -10.49 -30.13 12.90
N GLY A 137 -9.77 -29.29 13.64
CA GLY A 137 -8.32 -29.25 13.70
C GLY A 137 -7.66 -28.75 12.41
N ARG A 138 -8.44 -28.22 11.46
CA ARG A 138 -7.95 -27.75 10.16
C ARG A 138 -7.85 -26.23 10.15
N GLY A 139 -6.76 -25.74 9.57
CA GLY A 139 -6.54 -24.32 9.35
C GLY A 139 -7.49 -23.72 8.31
N LEU A 140 -7.56 -22.40 8.27
CA LEU A 140 -8.30 -21.62 7.29
C LEU A 140 -7.76 -21.86 5.87
N ASP A 141 -6.44 -21.99 5.71
CA ASP A 141 -5.78 -22.28 4.43
C ASP A 141 -6.08 -23.71 3.93
N GLU A 142 -6.31 -24.64 4.85
CA GLU A 142 -6.73 -26.01 4.59
C GLU A 142 -8.24 -26.15 4.35
N GLY A 143 -9.02 -25.06 4.42
CA GLY A 143 -10.48 -25.08 4.26
C GLY A 143 -11.23 -25.63 5.48
N GLY A 144 -10.66 -25.48 6.68
CA GLY A 144 -11.33 -25.77 7.95
C GLY A 144 -12.54 -24.86 8.18
N THR A 145 -13.46 -25.34 9.01
CA THR A 145 -14.69 -24.59 9.37
C THR A 145 -14.95 -24.56 10.87
N GLY A 146 -14.11 -25.22 11.66
CA GLY A 146 -14.21 -25.26 13.11
C GLY A 146 -13.55 -24.07 13.82
N ALA A 147 -13.40 -24.20 15.13
CA ALA A 147 -12.84 -23.18 16.01
C ALA A 147 -11.44 -22.71 15.57
N THR A 148 -10.60 -23.60 15.02
CA THR A 148 -9.28 -23.23 14.47
C THR A 148 -9.40 -22.24 13.32
N ALA A 149 -10.12 -22.60 12.25
CA ALA A 149 -10.31 -21.73 11.08
C ALA A 149 -11.06 -20.43 11.42
N TYR A 150 -12.03 -20.48 12.36
CA TYR A 150 -12.71 -19.28 12.85
C TYR A 150 -11.74 -18.30 13.52
N ALA A 151 -10.90 -18.79 14.43
CA ALA A 151 -9.91 -17.96 15.10
C ALA A 151 -8.90 -17.36 14.13
N GLU A 152 -8.43 -18.16 13.17
CA GLU A 152 -7.55 -17.70 12.10
C GLU A 152 -8.20 -16.61 11.25
N ALA A 153 -9.46 -16.75 10.86
CA ALA A 153 -10.20 -15.72 10.13
C ALA A 153 -10.30 -14.41 10.93
N VAL A 154 -10.57 -14.49 12.24
CA VAL A 154 -10.54 -13.30 13.11
C VAL A 154 -9.14 -12.68 13.13
N GLY A 155 -8.09 -13.49 13.22
CA GLY A 155 -6.69 -13.05 13.14
C GLY A 155 -6.38 -12.29 11.85
N VAL A 156 -6.88 -12.77 10.70
CA VAL A 156 -6.73 -12.08 9.40
C VAL A 156 -7.33 -10.68 9.44
N TYR A 157 -8.56 -10.55 9.95
CA TYR A 157 -9.23 -9.25 10.02
C TYR A 157 -8.57 -8.29 11.03
N LEU A 158 -8.03 -8.81 12.13
CA LEU A 158 -7.22 -8.02 13.07
C LEU A 158 -5.89 -7.57 12.44
N ALA A 159 -5.28 -8.38 11.57
CA ALA A 159 -4.11 -7.97 10.80
C ALA A 159 -4.44 -6.89 9.77
N PHE A 160 -5.60 -6.94 9.11
CA PHE A 160 -6.06 -5.84 8.23
C PHE A 160 -6.32 -4.54 9.00
N ALA A 161 -6.78 -4.63 10.25
CA ALA A 161 -6.86 -3.45 11.12
C ALA A 161 -5.46 -2.88 11.41
N LEU A 162 -4.44 -3.74 11.58
CA LEU A 162 -3.06 -3.31 11.72
C LEU A 162 -2.53 -2.61 10.47
N ASP A 163 -2.86 -3.08 9.26
CA ASP A 163 -2.50 -2.39 8.01
C ASP A 163 -3.04 -0.95 7.97
N LYS A 164 -4.28 -0.73 8.44
CA LYS A 164 -4.84 0.63 8.55
C LYS A 164 -4.09 1.50 9.55
N VAL A 165 -3.58 0.91 10.64
CA VAL A 165 -2.71 1.62 11.59
C VAL A 165 -1.35 1.92 10.97
N ALA A 166 -0.74 0.97 10.24
CA ALA A 166 0.52 1.20 9.52
C ALA A 166 0.39 2.33 8.47
N ASP A 167 -0.72 2.37 7.74
CA ASP A 167 -1.00 3.43 6.75
C ASP A 167 -1.09 4.83 7.39
N HIS A 168 -1.58 4.95 8.63
CA HIS A 168 -1.59 6.23 9.37
C HIS A 168 -0.37 6.44 10.28
N GLY A 169 0.40 5.38 10.53
CA GLY A 169 1.44 5.29 11.55
C GLY A 169 2.84 5.18 10.98
N SER A 170 3.10 5.80 9.83
CA SER A 170 4.42 5.88 9.21
C SER A 170 5.00 7.30 9.28
N SER A 171 6.27 7.46 8.95
CA SER A 171 6.92 8.77 8.78
C SER A 171 6.50 9.49 7.49
N LEU A 172 5.53 8.95 6.76
CA LEU A 172 4.95 9.53 5.54
C LEU A 172 3.51 10.02 5.75
N GLY A 173 2.87 9.64 6.86
CA GLY A 173 1.53 10.11 7.24
C GLY A 173 1.57 11.56 7.72
N ARG A 174 0.85 12.47 7.06
CA ARG A 174 0.92 13.92 7.33
C ARG A 174 -0.21 14.38 8.24
N TRP A 175 -0.07 15.55 8.85
CA TRP A 175 -1.19 16.19 9.54
C TRP A 175 -2.14 16.84 8.54
N ASP A 176 -3.45 16.64 8.68
CA ASP A 176 -4.48 17.38 7.96
C ASP A 176 -4.62 18.79 8.57
N PRO A 177 -4.22 19.85 7.85
CA PRO A 177 -4.33 21.22 8.37
C PRO A 177 -5.77 21.76 8.31
N THR A 178 -6.73 21.01 7.72
CA THR A 178 -8.12 21.43 7.58
C THR A 178 -8.76 21.52 8.97
N PRO A 179 -9.30 22.69 9.38
CA PRO A 179 -9.85 22.87 10.72
C PRO A 179 -11.00 21.91 11.07
N THR A 180 -11.75 21.45 10.06
CA THR A 180 -12.90 20.55 10.21
C THR A 180 -12.54 19.07 10.12
N GLN A 181 -11.34 18.72 9.64
CA GLN A 181 -10.87 17.34 9.45
C GLN A 181 -9.50 17.11 10.10
N SER A 182 -9.12 17.96 11.06
CA SER A 182 -7.82 17.90 11.72
C SER A 182 -7.56 16.48 12.26
N GLY A 183 -6.48 15.85 11.81
CA GLY A 183 -6.21 14.44 12.01
C GLY A 183 -5.00 14.02 11.19
N ILE A 184 -4.73 12.72 11.13
CA ILE A 184 -3.63 12.19 10.34
C ILE A 184 -4.16 11.78 8.97
N ILE A 185 -3.52 12.28 7.92
CA ILE A 185 -3.67 11.83 6.54
C ILE A 185 -2.78 10.61 6.37
N ASN A 186 -3.34 9.57 5.77
CA ASN A 186 -2.67 8.31 5.54
C ASN A 186 -1.48 8.42 4.55
N THR A 187 -0.61 7.41 4.61
CA THR A 187 0.60 7.27 3.79
C THR A 187 0.23 7.19 2.32
N PHE A 188 -0.76 6.34 2.01
CA PHE A 188 -1.28 6.15 0.66
C PHE A 188 -2.42 7.12 0.34
N SER A 189 -2.14 8.44 0.42
CA SER A 189 -3.00 9.47 -0.18
C SER A 189 -2.99 9.46 -1.73
N ARG A 190 -2.09 8.65 -2.29
CA ARG A 190 -1.94 8.29 -3.71
C ARG A 190 -1.20 6.95 -3.78
N GLN A 191 -1.13 6.33 -4.96
CA GLN A 191 -0.45 5.04 -5.19
C GLN A 191 1.08 5.19 -5.25
N ALA A 192 1.69 5.77 -4.21
CA ALA A 192 3.10 6.10 -4.12
C ALA A 192 3.55 6.29 -2.66
N LEU A 193 4.84 6.10 -2.42
CA LEU A 193 5.56 6.40 -1.16
C LEU A 193 6.49 7.62 -1.37
N PRO A 194 5.94 8.85 -1.44
CA PRO A 194 6.77 10.04 -1.55
C PRO A 194 7.49 10.37 -0.25
N MET A 195 8.68 10.96 -0.36
CA MET A 195 9.30 11.63 0.78
C MET A 195 8.40 12.78 1.27
N THR A 196 8.14 12.81 2.57
CA THR A 196 7.48 13.93 3.27
C THR A 196 8.47 14.62 4.22
N TRP A 197 8.23 15.88 4.54
CA TRP A 197 9.16 16.70 5.34
C TRP A 197 8.67 16.95 6.77
N ASP A 198 7.39 16.69 6.96
CA ASP A 198 6.64 16.79 8.19
C ASP A 198 5.65 15.62 8.19
N PHE A 199 5.59 14.91 9.31
CA PHE A 199 4.69 13.79 9.51
C PHE A 199 4.09 13.86 10.91
N ALA A 200 2.95 13.20 11.09
CA ALA A 200 2.28 13.07 12.36
C ALA A 200 2.40 11.62 12.84
N GLU A 201 2.52 11.43 14.15
CA GLU A 201 2.52 10.10 14.75
C GLU A 201 1.18 9.87 15.45
N SER A 202 0.46 8.82 15.06
CA SER A 202 -0.80 8.44 15.70
C SER A 202 -0.55 7.81 17.06
N ASN A 203 -1.53 7.90 17.96
CA ASN A 203 -1.55 7.07 19.15
C ASN A 203 -2.42 5.84 18.87
N PRO A 204 -1.85 4.64 18.65
CA PRO A 204 -2.62 3.44 18.33
C PRO A 204 -3.57 3.01 19.46
N LEU A 205 -3.32 3.47 20.69
CA LEU A 205 -4.10 3.18 21.90
C LEU A 205 -5.14 4.26 22.24
N GLY A 206 -5.10 5.41 21.56
CA GLY A 206 -6.01 6.53 21.83
C GLY A 206 -7.29 6.47 21.01
N ASP A 207 -8.10 7.52 21.09
CA ASP A 207 -9.36 7.64 20.34
C ASP A 207 -9.25 8.52 19.07
N ALA A 208 -8.06 9.03 18.77
CA ALA A 208 -7.80 9.89 17.62
C ALA A 208 -7.59 9.09 16.31
N SER A 209 -7.49 9.78 15.16
CA SER A 209 -7.22 9.12 13.87
C SER A 209 -5.94 8.27 13.92
N GLY A 210 -5.96 7.13 13.24
CA GLY A 210 -4.86 6.16 13.21
C GLY A 210 -4.77 5.26 14.44
N ASN A 211 -5.84 5.15 15.23
CA ASN A 211 -5.93 4.19 16.34
C ASN A 211 -6.41 2.80 15.90
N TYR A 212 -6.07 1.77 16.67
CA TYR A 212 -6.34 0.38 16.34
C TYR A 212 -7.83 0.01 16.46
N ARG A 213 -8.54 0.54 17.47
CA ARG A 213 -9.97 0.25 17.68
C ARG A 213 -10.81 0.74 16.49
N SER A 214 -10.62 1.97 16.06
CA SER A 214 -11.32 2.52 14.89
C SER A 214 -11.00 1.75 13.61
N ALA A 215 -9.79 1.22 13.48
CA ALA A 215 -9.42 0.35 12.36
C ALA A 215 -10.19 -0.98 12.40
N VAL A 216 -10.30 -1.62 13.56
CA VAL A 216 -11.11 -2.84 13.75
C VAL A 216 -12.58 -2.56 13.40
N ASP A 217 -13.16 -1.46 13.89
CA ASP A 217 -14.54 -1.07 13.59
C ASP A 217 -14.76 -0.86 12.08
N LEU A 218 -13.76 -0.30 11.37
CA LEU A 218 -13.83 -0.11 9.92
C LEU A 218 -13.83 -1.45 9.17
N VAL A 219 -12.95 -2.38 9.56
CA VAL A 219 -12.91 -3.73 8.97
C VAL A 219 -14.23 -4.46 9.25
N ALA A 220 -14.74 -4.40 10.47
CA ALA A 220 -16.04 -5.00 10.83
C ALA A 220 -17.20 -4.42 10.01
N LYS A 221 -17.24 -3.10 9.81
CA LYS A 221 -18.25 -2.46 8.94
C LYS A 221 -18.17 -2.96 7.49
N ALA A 222 -16.97 -3.12 6.95
CA ALA A 222 -16.79 -3.65 5.60
C ALA A 222 -17.31 -5.09 5.49
N LEU A 223 -17.06 -5.92 6.49
CA LEU A 223 -17.57 -7.30 6.54
C LEU A 223 -19.09 -7.37 6.66
N LEU A 224 -19.70 -6.51 7.49
CA LEU A 224 -21.16 -6.44 7.62
C LEU A 224 -21.84 -5.92 6.34
N ALA A 225 -21.15 -5.12 5.55
CA ALA A 225 -21.61 -4.67 4.24
C ALA A 225 -21.43 -5.73 3.15
N ALA A 226 -20.48 -6.66 3.31
CA ALA A 226 -20.30 -7.78 2.41
C ALA A 226 -21.44 -8.80 2.61
N LEU A 227 -22.35 -8.86 1.64
CA LEU A 227 -23.48 -9.80 1.64
C LEU A 227 -22.98 -11.24 1.44
N ALA A 228 -22.52 -11.89 2.52
CA ALA A 228 -22.10 -13.29 2.52
C ALA A 228 -23.30 -14.26 2.48
N ASN A 229 -24.11 -14.17 1.43
CA ASN A 229 -25.35 -14.93 1.27
C ASN A 229 -25.14 -16.31 0.62
N ALA A 230 -23.92 -16.60 0.15
CA ALA A 230 -23.58 -17.84 -0.52
C ALA A 230 -22.14 -18.25 -0.17
N SER A 231 -21.89 -19.56 -0.17
CA SER A 231 -20.54 -20.09 -0.10
C SER A 231 -19.81 -19.81 -1.41
N GLY A 232 -18.60 -19.29 -1.31
CA GLY A 232 -17.70 -19.07 -2.42
C GLY A 232 -16.31 -19.61 -2.09
N TYR A 233 -15.48 -19.75 -3.12
CA TYR A 233 -14.05 -19.99 -2.95
C TYR A 233 -13.29 -18.97 -3.79
N ALA A 234 -12.11 -18.60 -3.33
CA ALA A 234 -11.17 -17.77 -4.07
C ALA A 234 -9.89 -18.57 -4.29
N LYS A 235 -9.27 -18.38 -5.45
CA LYS A 235 -7.99 -18.99 -5.79
C LYS A 235 -7.17 -18.00 -6.60
N GLN A 236 -5.89 -17.88 -6.28
CA GLN A 236 -4.95 -17.12 -7.08
C GLN A 236 -4.45 -18.00 -8.23
N GLU A 237 -4.57 -17.51 -9.46
CA GLU A 237 -4.03 -18.15 -10.67
C GLU A 237 -3.36 -17.09 -11.55
N ASP A 238 -2.33 -17.49 -12.28
CA ASP A 238 -1.69 -16.66 -13.30
C ASP A 238 -2.60 -16.53 -14.53
N ALA A 239 -2.93 -15.30 -14.91
CA ALA A 239 -3.81 -15.00 -16.04
C ALA A 239 -3.33 -15.59 -17.38
N GLY A 240 -2.02 -15.78 -17.56
CA GLY A 240 -1.43 -16.38 -18.77
C GLY A 240 -1.53 -17.91 -18.84
N THR A 241 -1.90 -18.58 -17.75
CA THR A 241 -1.93 -20.05 -17.65
C THR A 241 -3.18 -20.64 -16.99
N GLN A 242 -4.04 -19.80 -16.41
CA GLN A 242 -5.29 -20.20 -15.74
C GLN A 242 -6.24 -20.99 -16.65
N VAL A 243 -7.10 -21.81 -16.03
CA VAL A 243 -8.22 -22.51 -16.70
C VAL A 243 -9.58 -22.16 -16.11
N VAL A 244 -9.59 -21.25 -15.13
CA VAL A 244 -10.82 -20.81 -14.47
C VAL A 244 -11.81 -20.14 -15.44
N SER A 245 -11.37 -19.63 -16.59
CA SER A 245 -12.23 -18.92 -17.55
C SER A 245 -12.98 -19.83 -18.53
N THR A 246 -12.67 -21.13 -18.56
CA THR A 246 -13.29 -22.08 -19.50
C THR A 246 -14.82 -22.08 -19.42
N ASP A 247 -15.46 -21.83 -20.55
CA ASP A 247 -16.91 -21.75 -20.74
C ASP A 247 -17.62 -20.74 -19.82
N LYS A 248 -16.91 -19.67 -19.41
CA LYS A 248 -17.48 -18.60 -18.57
C LYS A 248 -17.71 -17.30 -19.32
N VAL A 249 -18.65 -16.50 -18.80
CA VAL A 249 -18.76 -15.08 -19.15
C VAL A 249 -17.65 -14.34 -18.42
N VAL A 250 -16.81 -13.63 -19.17
CA VAL A 250 -15.64 -12.94 -18.64
C VAL A 250 -15.86 -11.42 -18.67
N SER A 251 -15.69 -10.80 -17.50
CA SER A 251 -15.64 -9.36 -17.31
C SER A 251 -14.42 -9.06 -16.45
N THR A 252 -13.40 -8.40 -17.02
CA THR A 252 -12.07 -8.30 -16.39
C THR A 252 -11.46 -6.90 -16.53
N ASP A 253 -10.55 -6.57 -15.62
CA ASP A 253 -9.78 -5.32 -15.57
C ASP A 253 -8.27 -5.68 -15.52
N PRO A 254 -7.59 -5.77 -16.68
CA PRO A 254 -6.17 -6.06 -16.77
C PRO A 254 -5.31 -5.02 -16.02
N PRO A 255 -4.07 -5.39 -15.63
CA PRO A 255 -3.17 -4.49 -14.93
C PRO A 255 -2.82 -3.25 -15.76
N TYR A 256 -2.53 -2.14 -15.06
CA TYR A 256 -2.03 -0.92 -15.70
C TYR A 256 -0.68 -1.14 -16.36
N TYR A 257 -0.45 -0.48 -17.50
CA TYR A 257 0.81 -0.51 -18.24
C TYR A 257 2.02 -0.18 -17.35
N ASP A 258 2.13 1.07 -16.90
CA ASP A 258 3.30 1.55 -16.16
C ASP A 258 2.94 2.48 -14.98
N ASN A 259 1.64 2.59 -14.68
CA ASN A 259 1.11 3.59 -13.76
C ASN A 259 1.31 3.22 -12.29
N ILE A 260 1.18 1.93 -11.94
CA ILE A 260 1.22 1.45 -10.55
C ILE A 260 2.03 0.16 -10.49
N GLY A 261 3.13 0.17 -9.71
CA GLY A 261 3.85 -1.04 -9.31
C GLY A 261 3.27 -1.59 -8.01
N TYR A 262 2.20 -2.37 -8.09
CA TYR A 262 1.52 -2.95 -6.92
C TYR A 262 2.45 -3.83 -6.12
N ALA A 263 3.28 -4.66 -6.77
CA ALA A 263 4.13 -5.59 -6.06
C ALA A 263 5.18 -4.85 -5.21
N ASP A 264 5.73 -3.72 -5.67
CA ASP A 264 6.65 -2.92 -4.84
C ASP A 264 5.91 -2.22 -3.70
N LEU A 265 4.75 -1.63 -3.97
CA LEU A 265 3.99 -0.90 -2.95
C LEU A 265 3.42 -1.83 -1.87
N SER A 266 3.07 -3.07 -2.25
CA SER A 266 2.48 -4.07 -1.35
C SER A 266 3.46 -4.50 -0.26
N ASP A 267 4.77 -4.40 -0.48
CA ASP A 267 5.77 -4.75 0.54
C ASP A 267 5.64 -3.89 1.80
N PHE A 268 5.06 -2.68 1.69
CA PHE A 268 4.75 -1.83 2.85
C PHE A 268 3.82 -2.53 3.86
N PHE A 269 2.83 -3.28 3.36
CA PHE A 269 1.87 -4.02 4.19
C PHE A 269 2.33 -5.46 4.42
N TYR A 270 2.93 -6.09 3.40
CA TYR A 270 3.34 -7.49 3.43
C TYR A 270 4.21 -7.82 4.63
N VAL A 271 5.12 -6.94 5.04
CA VAL A 271 6.01 -7.20 6.19
C VAL A 271 5.25 -7.38 7.50
N TRP A 272 4.16 -6.64 7.70
CA TRP A 272 3.31 -6.71 8.89
C TRP A 272 2.34 -7.88 8.83
N LEU A 273 1.72 -8.10 7.66
CA LEU A 273 0.87 -9.26 7.40
C LEU A 273 1.65 -10.56 7.57
N ARG A 274 2.87 -10.65 7.01
CA ARG A 274 3.75 -11.79 7.17
C ARG A 274 4.08 -12.06 8.63
N ARG A 275 4.44 -11.02 9.41
CA ARG A 275 4.73 -11.20 10.84
C ARG A 275 3.51 -11.74 11.59
N SER A 276 2.32 -11.24 11.26
CA SER A 276 1.08 -11.56 11.96
C SER A 276 0.47 -12.91 11.54
N LEU A 277 0.61 -13.30 10.27
CA LEU A 277 -0.19 -14.35 9.63
C LEU A 277 0.63 -15.48 8.99
N LYS A 278 1.96 -15.49 9.07
CA LYS A 278 2.76 -16.57 8.47
C LYS A 278 2.39 -17.97 8.97
N ALA A 279 1.97 -18.10 10.23
CA ALA A 279 1.51 -19.38 10.77
C ALA A 279 0.14 -19.80 10.23
N VAL A 280 -0.66 -18.87 9.69
CA VAL A 280 -2.00 -19.11 9.11
C VAL A 280 -1.91 -19.39 7.60
N PHE A 281 -1.04 -18.66 6.89
CA PHE A 281 -0.82 -18.84 5.46
C PHE A 281 0.69 -18.98 5.16
N PRO A 282 1.28 -20.15 5.46
CA PRO A 282 2.73 -20.35 5.31
C PRO A 282 3.20 -20.14 3.86
N ASP A 283 2.39 -20.54 2.88
CA ASP A 283 2.74 -20.43 1.46
C ASP A 283 2.67 -18.98 0.95
N LEU A 284 1.62 -18.23 1.32
CA LEU A 284 1.49 -16.81 0.95
C LEU A 284 2.61 -15.95 1.56
N PHE A 285 3.08 -16.34 2.75
CA PHE A 285 4.07 -15.60 3.53
C PHE A 285 5.45 -16.27 3.58
N ALA A 286 5.75 -17.14 2.60
CA ALA A 286 6.99 -17.89 2.54
C ALA A 286 8.22 -16.98 2.33
N THR A 287 8.10 -16.00 1.44
CA THR A 287 9.19 -15.09 1.04
C THR A 287 9.33 -13.89 1.98
N LEU A 288 10.39 -13.10 1.84
CA LEU A 288 10.60 -11.87 2.62
C LEU A 288 9.84 -10.65 2.06
N ALA A 289 9.52 -10.69 0.77
CA ALA A 289 8.81 -9.67 0.01
C ALA A 289 7.87 -10.36 -0.99
N VAL A 290 6.85 -9.66 -1.50
CA VAL A 290 5.95 -10.24 -2.49
C VAL A 290 6.68 -10.51 -3.81
N PRO A 291 6.27 -11.54 -4.59
CA PRO A 291 6.86 -11.83 -5.89
C PRO A 291 6.76 -10.61 -6.84
N LYS A 292 7.84 -10.34 -7.59
CA LYS A 292 7.96 -9.17 -8.49
C LYS A 292 8.06 -9.56 -9.96
N ALA A 293 8.46 -10.80 -10.25
CA ALA A 293 8.74 -11.25 -11.61
C ALA A 293 7.44 -11.51 -12.39
N GLU A 294 6.41 -11.96 -11.68
CA GLU A 294 5.10 -12.34 -12.20
C GLU A 294 4.16 -11.13 -12.35
N GLU A 295 4.51 -9.97 -11.79
CA GLU A 295 3.71 -8.74 -11.98
C GLU A 295 3.89 -8.21 -13.40
N LEU A 296 2.79 -8.21 -14.18
CA LEU A 296 2.76 -7.67 -15.52
C LEU A 296 2.71 -6.14 -15.50
N VAL A 297 3.89 -5.50 -15.46
CA VAL A 297 4.07 -4.04 -15.47
C VAL A 297 5.29 -3.63 -16.31
N ALA A 298 5.13 -2.58 -17.12
CA ALA A 298 6.17 -1.98 -17.95
C ALA A 298 7.07 -1.03 -17.13
N THR A 299 7.91 -1.62 -16.29
CA THR A 299 8.79 -0.87 -15.37
C THR A 299 10.27 -0.99 -15.78
N PRO A 300 10.90 0.10 -16.29
CA PRO A 300 12.24 0.01 -16.88
C PRO A 300 13.33 -0.50 -15.94
N TYR A 301 13.27 -0.21 -14.64
CA TYR A 301 14.32 -0.65 -13.70
C TYR A 301 14.31 -2.19 -13.51
N ARG A 302 13.18 -2.86 -13.75
CA ARG A 302 13.08 -4.33 -13.69
C ARG A 302 13.58 -5.01 -14.96
N HIS A 303 13.41 -4.36 -16.11
CA HIS A 303 13.66 -4.95 -17.43
C HIS A 303 14.92 -4.41 -18.13
N GLY A 304 15.60 -3.44 -17.51
CA GLY A 304 16.87 -2.86 -17.96
C GLY A 304 16.75 -1.75 -19.00
N SER A 305 15.66 -1.68 -19.76
CA SER A 305 15.35 -0.55 -20.64
C SER A 305 13.83 -0.35 -20.78
N LYS A 306 13.42 0.78 -21.35
CA LYS A 306 12.00 1.07 -21.61
C LYS A 306 11.42 0.10 -22.64
N GLU A 307 12.19 -0.17 -23.69
CA GLU A 307 11.80 -1.06 -24.80
C GLU A 307 11.61 -2.49 -24.32
N LYS A 308 12.52 -3.00 -23.48
CA LYS A 308 12.37 -4.33 -22.89
C LYS A 308 11.17 -4.43 -21.95
N ALA A 309 10.88 -3.37 -21.20
CA ALA A 309 9.71 -3.32 -20.34
C ALA A 309 8.40 -3.32 -21.14
N GLU A 310 8.38 -2.61 -22.26
CA GLU A 310 7.27 -2.59 -23.21
C GLU A 310 7.04 -3.96 -23.84
N THR A 311 8.10 -4.62 -24.33
CA THR A 311 8.01 -5.99 -24.87
C THR A 311 7.50 -6.98 -23.84
N PHE A 312 8.04 -6.96 -22.61
CA PHE A 312 7.56 -7.84 -21.54
C PHE A 312 6.06 -7.66 -21.26
N PHE A 313 5.60 -6.41 -21.19
CA PHE A 313 4.19 -6.14 -20.95
C PHE A 313 3.31 -6.61 -22.11
N LEU A 314 3.70 -6.31 -23.35
CA LEU A 314 2.98 -6.70 -24.55
C LEU A 314 2.86 -8.22 -24.64
N ASP A 315 3.96 -8.94 -24.52
CA ASP A 315 3.97 -10.40 -24.63
C ASP A 315 3.08 -11.05 -23.57
N GLY A 316 3.19 -10.59 -22.31
CA GLY A 316 2.36 -11.10 -21.22
C GLY A 316 0.87 -10.75 -21.36
N MET A 317 0.57 -9.53 -21.84
CA MET A 317 -0.82 -9.11 -22.09
C MET A 317 -1.44 -9.92 -23.23
N THR A 318 -0.73 -10.08 -24.35
CA THR A 318 -1.16 -10.91 -25.48
C THR A 318 -1.39 -12.35 -25.03
N GLN A 319 -0.49 -12.92 -24.21
CA GLN A 319 -0.67 -14.26 -23.67
C GLN A 319 -1.93 -14.38 -22.79
N ALA A 320 -2.14 -13.44 -21.86
CA ALA A 320 -3.31 -13.43 -20.99
C ALA A 320 -4.61 -13.27 -21.80
N MET A 321 -4.63 -12.36 -22.78
CA MET A 321 -5.78 -12.16 -23.66
C MET A 321 -6.04 -13.39 -24.53
N HIS A 322 -4.99 -14.05 -25.04
CA HIS A 322 -5.13 -15.27 -25.83
C HIS A 322 -5.78 -16.39 -25.00
N ARG A 323 -5.38 -16.53 -23.73
CA ARG A 323 -6.04 -17.47 -22.81
C ARG A 323 -7.52 -17.18 -22.63
N LEU A 324 -7.89 -15.92 -22.51
CA LEU A 324 -9.32 -15.55 -22.41
C LEU A 324 -10.05 -15.82 -23.71
N ALA A 325 -9.44 -15.54 -24.87
CA ALA A 325 -10.05 -15.80 -26.18
C ALA A 325 -10.31 -17.29 -26.42
N GLU A 326 -9.40 -18.17 -26.00
CA GLU A 326 -9.56 -19.62 -26.09
C GLU A 326 -10.63 -20.18 -25.14
N GLN A 327 -10.80 -19.57 -23.96
CA GLN A 327 -11.55 -20.17 -22.86
C GLN A 327 -12.93 -19.56 -22.64
N ALA A 328 -13.12 -18.27 -22.93
CA ALA A 328 -14.39 -17.61 -22.67
C ALA A 328 -15.54 -18.27 -23.46
N HIS A 329 -16.74 -18.26 -22.89
CA HIS A 329 -17.91 -18.86 -23.51
C HIS A 329 -18.22 -18.20 -24.86
N PRO A 330 -18.29 -18.94 -25.99
CA PRO A 330 -18.34 -18.35 -27.33
C PRO A 330 -19.64 -17.59 -27.63
N ALA A 331 -20.71 -17.85 -26.88
CA ALA A 331 -21.99 -17.15 -27.04
C ALA A 331 -22.06 -15.74 -26.39
N PHE A 332 -21.06 -15.35 -25.59
CA PHE A 332 -21.08 -14.09 -24.85
C PHE A 332 -19.81 -13.27 -25.13
N PRO A 333 -19.92 -11.92 -25.20
CA PRO A 333 -18.74 -11.08 -25.34
C PRO A 333 -17.89 -11.10 -24.07
N VAL A 334 -16.57 -10.97 -24.24
CA VAL A 334 -15.65 -10.64 -23.15
C VAL A 334 -15.66 -9.13 -22.97
N THR A 335 -15.85 -8.66 -21.74
CA THR A 335 -15.77 -7.23 -21.41
C THR A 335 -14.44 -6.95 -20.73
N ILE A 336 -13.68 -6.00 -21.29
CA ILE A 336 -12.38 -5.59 -20.75
C ILE A 336 -12.45 -4.11 -20.37
N TYR A 337 -12.15 -3.83 -19.10
CA TYR A 337 -12.04 -2.49 -18.56
C TYR A 337 -10.57 -2.10 -18.64
N TYR A 338 -10.25 -0.98 -19.28
CA TYR A 338 -8.88 -0.51 -19.34
C TYR A 338 -8.86 1.00 -19.19
N ALA A 339 -8.10 1.47 -18.20
CA ALA A 339 -7.95 2.88 -17.92
C ALA A 339 -6.53 3.32 -18.24
N PHE A 340 -6.39 4.18 -19.26
CA PHE A 340 -5.13 4.79 -19.61
C PHE A 340 -5.17 6.29 -19.33
N LYS A 341 -4.24 6.76 -18.50
CA LYS A 341 -4.09 8.20 -18.25
C LYS A 341 -3.30 8.80 -19.41
N GLN A 342 -4.01 9.44 -20.33
CA GLN A 342 -3.40 10.18 -21.42
C GLN A 342 -2.47 11.27 -20.84
N ALA A 343 -1.17 11.11 -21.03
CA ALA A 343 -0.26 12.23 -20.93
C ALA A 343 -0.34 12.94 -22.29
N GLU A 344 -0.99 14.10 -22.35
CA GLU A 344 -0.88 14.98 -23.50
C GLU A 344 0.61 15.33 -23.68
N SER A 345 1.26 14.72 -24.68
CA SER A 345 2.45 15.31 -25.26
C SER A 345 1.96 16.37 -26.25
N ASP A 346 2.12 17.64 -25.90
CA ASP A 346 1.93 18.82 -26.78
C ASP A 346 2.99 18.87 -27.90
N ASP A 347 3.29 17.73 -28.53
CA ASP A 347 4.11 17.70 -29.73
C ASP A 347 3.17 17.90 -30.93
N GLU A 348 3.45 18.92 -31.76
CA GLU A 348 2.70 19.31 -32.96
C GLU A 348 2.52 18.19 -34.02
N ALA A 349 3.04 16.99 -33.75
CA ALA A 349 2.97 15.79 -34.59
C ALA A 349 1.80 14.84 -34.26
N GLY A 350 0.94 15.14 -33.29
CA GLY A 350 -0.28 14.34 -33.03
C GLY A 350 0.01 12.87 -32.75
N THR A 351 1.08 12.59 -32.00
CA THR A 351 1.54 11.24 -31.73
C THR A 351 0.49 10.46 -30.95
N ALA A 352 0.01 9.37 -31.57
CA ALA A 352 -1.05 8.51 -31.10
C ALA A 352 -0.72 7.84 -29.75
N SER A 353 -1.79 7.43 -29.06
CA SER A 353 -1.78 6.88 -27.70
C SER A 353 -1.04 5.54 -27.66
N THR A 354 0.28 5.55 -27.41
CA THR A 354 1.09 4.32 -27.42
C THR A 354 0.50 3.26 -26.51
N GLY A 355 0.12 3.57 -25.27
CA GLY A 355 -0.42 2.57 -24.35
C GLY A 355 -1.80 2.01 -24.72
N TRP A 356 -2.65 2.77 -25.42
CA TRP A 356 -3.97 2.29 -25.87
C TRP A 356 -3.85 1.50 -27.17
N ASP A 357 -3.05 1.98 -28.12
CA ASP A 357 -2.80 1.31 -29.39
C ASP A 357 -2.09 -0.04 -29.16
N THR A 358 -1.08 -0.05 -28.29
CA THR A 358 -0.35 -1.25 -27.85
C THR A 358 -1.28 -2.26 -27.18
N PHE A 359 -2.21 -1.82 -26.33
CA PHE A 359 -3.18 -2.72 -25.71
C PHE A 359 -4.19 -3.28 -26.73
N LEU A 360 -4.74 -2.44 -27.61
CA LEU A 360 -5.69 -2.89 -28.64
C LEU A 360 -5.03 -3.86 -29.62
N ALA A 361 -3.76 -3.63 -29.98
CA ALA A 361 -2.99 -4.55 -30.80
C ALA A 361 -2.90 -5.93 -30.13
N ALA A 362 -2.51 -5.97 -28.84
CA ALA A 362 -2.44 -7.22 -28.08
C ALA A 362 -3.79 -7.98 -28.03
N VAL A 363 -4.90 -7.26 -27.87
CA VAL A 363 -6.26 -7.86 -27.86
C VAL A 363 -6.61 -8.47 -29.22
N ILE A 364 -6.30 -7.78 -30.32
CA ILE A 364 -6.59 -8.26 -31.68
C ILE A 364 -5.68 -9.46 -32.01
N GLU A 365 -4.38 -9.36 -31.72
CA GLU A 365 -3.40 -10.43 -31.95
C GLU A 365 -3.71 -11.69 -31.12
N ALA A 366 -4.29 -11.52 -29.93
CA ALA A 366 -4.78 -12.60 -29.10
C ALA A 366 -5.99 -13.37 -29.68
N GLY A 367 -6.62 -12.86 -30.75
CA GLY A 367 -7.74 -13.51 -31.43
C GLY A 367 -9.12 -12.92 -31.13
N PHE A 368 -9.20 -11.82 -30.39
CA PHE A 368 -10.47 -11.10 -30.22
C PHE A 368 -10.78 -10.20 -31.41
N ALA A 369 -12.08 -10.04 -31.69
CA ALA A 369 -12.60 -8.97 -32.53
C ALA A 369 -13.27 -7.91 -31.65
N ILE A 370 -12.93 -6.64 -31.84
CA ILE A 370 -13.52 -5.54 -31.09
C ILE A 370 -14.92 -5.24 -31.64
N SER A 371 -15.95 -5.49 -30.84
CA SER A 371 -17.35 -5.24 -31.20
C SER A 371 -17.85 -3.85 -30.79
N GLY A 372 -17.20 -3.21 -29.82
CA GLY A 372 -17.53 -1.87 -29.35
C GLY A 372 -16.54 -1.35 -28.32
N THR A 373 -16.43 -0.04 -28.24
CA THR A 373 -15.71 0.67 -27.16
C THR A 373 -16.67 1.63 -26.50
N TRP A 374 -16.80 1.55 -25.17
CA TRP A 374 -17.69 2.41 -24.41
C TRP A 374 -16.86 3.29 -23.48
N PRO A 375 -16.95 4.64 -23.62
CA PRO A 375 -16.29 5.51 -22.67
C PRO A 375 -16.98 5.40 -21.30
N MET A 376 -16.22 5.05 -20.27
CA MET A 376 -16.68 5.11 -18.90
C MET A 376 -16.28 6.45 -18.29
N ARG A 377 -17.28 7.18 -17.75
CA ARG A 377 -17.04 8.34 -16.90
C ARG A 377 -17.05 7.86 -15.46
N THR A 378 -15.86 7.72 -14.88
CA THR A 378 -15.71 7.49 -13.45
C THR A 378 -15.23 8.79 -12.82
N GLU A 379 -16.05 9.30 -11.88
CA GLU A 379 -15.89 10.55 -11.12
C GLU A 379 -15.87 11.87 -11.90
#